data_AF-A0AAN4HB55-F1
#
_entry.id   AF-A0AAN4HB55-F1
#
_cell.length_a   1.000
_cell.length_b   1.000
_cell.length_c   1.000
_cell.angle_alpha   90.00
_cell.angle_beta   90.00
_cell.angle_gamma   90.00
#
_symmetry.space_group_name_H-M   'P 1'
#
loop_
_entity.id
_entity.type
_entity.pdbx_description
1 polymer ?
#
loop_
_entity_poly.entity_id
_entity_poly.type
_entity_poly.pdbx_seq_one_letter_code
_entity_poly.pdbx_strand_id
1 'polypeptide(L)'
;MVFGESLCKDILQDIFNINVKTSSVDAEVITEVILSEKAGDIVDQKKHLAQTANELYSKYFPGMIPGGHPLSFYRWLPILTQFDALRLETD
;
A
#
# COMPACT_ATOMS: atom_id res chain seq x y z
N MET A 1 19.87 2.63 -4.76
CA MET A 1 18.73 3.57 -4.54
C MET A 1 17.53 3.05 -5.34
N VAL A 2 16.30 3.37 -4.93
CA VAL A 2 15.05 2.82 -5.52
C VAL A 2 14.79 3.35 -6.95
N PHE A 3 15.53 4.38 -7.37
CA PHE A 3 15.48 5.00 -8.69
C PHE A 3 16.85 4.95 -9.38
N GLY A 4 16.84 5.03 -10.71
CA GLY A 4 18.04 5.03 -11.54
C GLY A 4 18.86 6.32 -11.39
N GLU A 5 20.16 6.24 -11.70
CA GLU A 5 21.11 7.36 -11.54
C GLU A 5 20.68 8.62 -12.29
N SER A 6 20.09 8.48 -13.47
CA SER A 6 19.62 9.60 -14.29
C SER A 6 18.55 10.46 -13.59
N LEU A 7 17.77 9.86 -12.68
CA LEU A 7 16.71 10.54 -11.92
C LEU A 7 17.19 10.98 -10.54
N CYS A 8 18.35 10.48 -10.10
CA CYS A 8 18.82 10.66 -8.73
C CYS A 8 19.04 12.13 -8.39
N LYS A 9 19.72 12.85 -9.28
CA LYS A 9 20.02 14.27 -9.09
C LYS A 9 18.75 15.11 -8.97
N ASP A 10 17.81 14.90 -9.87
CA ASP A 10 16.58 15.69 -9.95
C ASP A 10 15.68 15.41 -8.75
N ILE A 11 15.51 14.14 -8.38
CA ILE A 11 14.73 13.74 -7.20
C ILE A 11 15.34 14.31 -5.91
N LEU A 12 16.66 14.25 -5.74
CA LEU A 12 17.30 14.81 -4.54
C LEU A 12 17.12 16.32 -4.47
N GLN A 13 17.35 17.03 -5.58
CA GLN A 13 17.16 18.48 -5.64
C GLN A 13 15.72 18.86 -5.25
N ASP A 14 14.73 18.14 -5.78
CA ASP A 14 13.31 18.42 -5.48
C ASP A 14 12.97 18.10 -4.03
N ILE A 15 13.45 16.99 -3.46
CA ILE A 15 13.23 16.63 -2.05
C ILE A 15 13.76 17.71 -1.10
N PHE A 16 14.89 18.36 -1.43
CA PHE A 16 15.42 19.47 -0.64
C PHE A 16 14.58 20.75 -0.74
N ASN A 17 13.86 20.94 -1.85
CA ASN A 17 13.08 22.16 -2.10
C ASN A 17 11.61 22.04 -1.68
N ILE A 18 11.08 20.81 -1.52
CA ILE A 18 9.75 20.59 -0.95
C ILE A 18 9.77 20.78 0.57
N ASN A 19 8.73 21.39 1.12
CA ASN A 19 8.58 21.58 2.56
C ASN A 19 8.08 20.28 3.25
N VAL A 20 8.73 19.15 2.97
CA VAL A 20 8.48 17.89 3.66
C VAL A 20 9.46 17.81 4.83
N LYS A 21 9.01 18.29 5.99
CA LYS A 21 9.78 18.18 7.23
C LYS A 21 9.47 16.83 7.87
N THR A 22 10.25 15.80 7.54
CA THR A 22 10.32 14.63 8.42
C THR A 22 10.80 15.11 9.79
N SER A 23 10.03 14.88 10.85
CA SER A 23 10.46 15.23 12.20
C SER A 23 11.77 14.50 12.52
N SER A 24 12.70 15.16 13.22
CA SER A 24 13.93 14.49 13.67
C SER A 24 13.63 13.29 14.57
N VAL A 25 12.54 13.36 15.32
CA VAL A 25 12.05 12.25 16.15
C VAL A 25 11.59 11.09 15.26
N ASP A 26 10.82 11.36 14.21
CA ASP A 26 10.35 10.31 13.29
C ASP A 26 11.54 9.65 12.57
N ALA A 27 12.53 10.44 12.17
CA ALA A 27 13.74 9.93 11.54
C ALA A 27 14.54 9.01 12.48
N GLU A 28 14.68 9.38 13.75
CA GLU A 28 15.37 8.57 14.75
C GLU A 28 14.62 7.27 15.04
N VAL A 29 13.30 7.35 15.23
CA VAL A 29 12.45 6.19 15.47
C VAL A 29 12.52 5.20 14.30
N ILE A 30 12.42 5.69 13.06
CA ILE A 30 12.51 4.84 11.86
C ILE A 30 13.91 4.22 11.76
N THR A 31 14.96 4.98 12.03
CA THR A 31 16.35 4.50 11.99
C THR A 31 16.55 3.36 12.98
N GLU A 32 16.14 3.53 14.23
CA GLU A 32 16.24 2.47 15.24
C GLU A 32 15.40 1.24 14.90
N VAL A 33 14.20 1.40 14.34
CA VAL A 33 13.39 0.27 13.87
C VAL A 33 14.08 -0.52 12.75
N ILE A 34 14.85 0.15 11.88
CA ILE A 34 15.63 -0.52 10.84
C ILE A 34 16.87 -1.22 11.43
N LEU A 35 17.64 -0.51 12.25
CA LEU A 35 18.90 -1.02 12.83
C LEU A 35 18.67 -2.17 13.82
N SER A 36 17.57 -2.14 14.56
CA SER A 36 17.18 -3.21 15.49
C SER A 36 16.54 -4.43 14.81
N GLU A 37 16.51 -4.48 13.47
CA GLU A 37 15.87 -5.53 12.66
C GLU A 37 14.34 -5.66 12.82
N LYS A 38 13.72 -4.92 13.74
CA LYS A 38 12.26 -4.88 13.96
C LYS A 38 11.46 -4.54 12.72
N ALA A 39 12.04 -3.80 11.78
CA ALA A 39 11.43 -3.54 10.48
C ALA A 39 11.06 -4.86 9.75
N GLY A 40 11.89 -5.89 9.84
CA GLY A 40 11.65 -7.21 9.28
C GLY A 40 10.43 -7.87 9.92
N ASP A 41 10.38 -7.90 11.26
CA ASP A 41 9.26 -8.46 12.02
C ASP A 41 7.93 -7.78 11.65
N ILE A 42 7.94 -6.44 11.54
CA ILE A 42 6.77 -5.65 11.13
C ILE A 42 6.33 -6.03 9.71
N VAL A 43 7.28 -6.19 8.79
CA VAL A 43 7.00 -6.57 7.39
C VAL A 43 6.40 -7.97 7.34
N ASP A 44 6.95 -8.93 8.07
CA ASP A 44 6.47 -10.31 8.05
C ASP A 44 5.09 -10.44 8.72
N GLN A 45 4.85 -9.69 9.80
CA GLN A 45 3.52 -9.58 10.38
C GLN A 45 2.53 -8.97 9.38
N LYS A 46 2.90 -7.90 8.67
CA LYS A 46 2.04 -7.30 7.63
C LYS A 46 1.72 -8.27 6.50
N LYS A 47 2.69 -9.07 6.05
CA LYS A 47 2.46 -10.11 5.03
C LYS A 47 1.49 -11.17 5.54
N HIS A 48 1.68 -11.66 6.77
CA HIS A 48 0.80 -12.67 7.37
C HIS A 48 -0.64 -12.16 7.50
N LEU A 49 -0.83 -10.93 7.96
CA LEU A 49 -2.14 -10.29 8.06
C LEU A 49 -2.79 -10.10 6.68
N ALA A 50 -2.02 -9.64 5.69
CA ALA A 50 -2.50 -9.49 4.33
C ALA A 50 -2.94 -10.85 3.78
N GLN A 51 -2.13 -11.89 3.91
CA GLN A 51 -2.48 -13.23 3.45
C GLN A 51 -3.77 -13.73 4.10
N THR A 52 -3.91 -13.59 5.43
CA THR A 52 -5.11 -13.98 6.17
C THR A 52 -6.35 -13.25 5.66
N ALA A 53 -6.26 -11.94 5.43
CA ALA A 53 -7.37 -11.15 4.89
C ALA A 53 -7.75 -11.58 3.46
N ASN A 54 -6.77 -11.96 2.65
CA ASN A 54 -6.98 -12.43 1.29
C ASN A 54 -7.59 -13.84 1.22
N GLU A 55 -7.20 -14.72 2.14
CA GLU A 55 -7.83 -16.03 2.33
C GLU A 55 -9.29 -15.88 2.78
N LEU A 56 -9.56 -14.93 3.69
CA LEU A 56 -10.91 -14.60 4.13
C LEU A 56 -11.79 -14.13 2.97
N TYR A 57 -11.28 -13.20 2.15
CA TYR A 57 -11.97 -12.74 0.94
C TYR A 57 -12.32 -13.90 0.01
N SER A 58 -11.34 -14.78 -0.26
CA SER A 58 -11.51 -15.93 -1.16
C SER A 58 -12.55 -16.92 -0.63
N LYS A 59 -12.64 -17.09 0.70
CA LYS A 59 -13.62 -17.94 1.37
C LYS A 59 -15.05 -17.41 1.23
N TYR A 60 -15.26 -16.09 1.38
CA TYR A 60 -16.60 -15.51 1.39
C TYR A 60 -17.11 -15.03 0.03
N PHE A 61 -16.22 -14.79 -0.94
CA PHE A 61 -16.57 -14.40 -2.30
C PHE A 61 -16.08 -15.42 -3.33
N PRO A 62 -16.50 -16.70 -3.24
CA PRO A 62 -16.10 -17.73 -4.17
C PRO A 62 -16.60 -17.39 -5.58
N GLY A 63 -15.73 -17.45 -6.58
CA GLY A 63 -16.06 -17.14 -7.98
C GLY A 63 -15.66 -15.72 -8.43
N MET A 64 -15.24 -14.84 -7.50
CA MET A 64 -14.48 -13.65 -7.87
C MET A 64 -13.04 -14.08 -8.18
N ILE A 65 -12.56 -13.88 -9.40
CA ILE A 65 -11.15 -14.10 -9.72
C ILE A 65 -10.34 -13.09 -8.87
N PRO A 66 -9.47 -13.53 -7.95
CA PRO A 66 -8.68 -12.60 -7.15
C PRO A 66 -7.70 -11.86 -8.08
N GLY A 67 -8.08 -10.69 -8.55
CA GLY A 67 -7.19 -9.82 -9.32
C GLY A 67 -6.07 -9.27 -8.42
N GLY A 68 -4.85 -9.25 -8.93
CA GLY A 68 -3.70 -8.62 -8.27
C GLY A 68 -2.83 -9.54 -7.42
N HIS A 69 -1.95 -8.95 -6.61
CA HIS A 69 -0.91 -9.66 -5.87
C HIS A 69 -1.49 -10.53 -4.71
N PRO A 70 -0.89 -11.67 -4.34
CA PRO A 70 -1.34 -12.48 -3.20
C PRO A 70 -1.33 -11.75 -1.85
N LEU A 71 -0.43 -10.77 -1.70
CA LEU A 71 -0.29 -9.92 -0.52
C LEU A 71 -0.93 -8.54 -0.69
N SER A 72 -1.89 -8.38 -1.61
CA SER A 72 -2.62 -7.12 -1.76
C SER A 72 -3.33 -6.75 -0.46
N PHE A 73 -3.26 -5.48 -0.06
CA PHE A 73 -3.96 -4.99 1.14
C PHE A 73 -5.42 -4.61 0.86
N TYR A 74 -5.83 -4.68 -0.41
CA TYR A 74 -7.18 -4.37 -0.86
C TYR A 74 -7.63 -5.42 -1.88
N ARG A 75 -8.94 -5.69 -1.87
CA ARG A 75 -9.63 -6.50 -2.87
C ARG A 75 -10.84 -5.74 -3.38
N TRP A 76 -11.01 -5.76 -4.69
CA TRP A 76 -12.16 -5.17 -5.34
C TRP A 76 -13.34 -6.12 -5.23
N LEU A 77 -14.49 -5.60 -4.80
CA LEU A 77 -15.74 -6.34 -4.83
C LEU A 77 -16.66 -5.62 -5.83
N PRO A 78 -16.87 -6.17 -7.03
CA PRO A 78 -17.74 -5.55 -8.01
C PRO A 78 -19.18 -5.60 -7.52
N ILE A 79 -19.91 -4.50 -7.68
CA ILE A 79 -21.35 -4.48 -7.48
C ILE A 79 -21.97 -5.03 -8.76
N LEU A 80 -22.71 -6.15 -8.66
CA LEU A 80 -23.27 -6.86 -9.82
C LEU A 80 -24.44 -6.11 -10.49
N THR A 81 -24.89 -5.01 -9.92
CA THR A 81 -25.98 -4.20 -10.47
C THR A 81 -25.43 -3.20 -11.48
N GLN A 82 -25.89 -3.33 -12.73
CA GLN A 82 -25.70 -2.33 -13.76
C GLN A 82 -26.56 -1.09 -13.43
N PHE A 83 -26.12 -0.26 -12.50
CA PHE A 83 -26.68 1.07 -12.36
C PHE A 83 -25.99 1.99 -13.37
N ASP A 84 -26.78 2.56 -14.26
CA ASP A 84 -26.35 3.71 -15.03
C ASP A 84 -26.22 4.88 -14.07
N ALA A 85 -25.02 5.46 -13.96
CA ALA A 85 -24.74 6.59 -13.08
C ALA A 85 -25.74 7.74 -13.30
N LEU A 86 -26.15 7.97 -14.55
CA LEU A 86 -27.15 8.99 -14.90
C LEU A 86 -28.53 8.70 -14.31
N ARG A 87 -28.92 7.43 -14.20
CA ARG A 87 -30.22 7.05 -13.60
C ARG A 87 -30.24 7.22 -12.09
N LEU A 88 -29.08 7.17 -11.44
CA LEU A 88 -28.96 7.28 -9.98
C LEU A 88 -28.94 8.73 -9.49
N GLU A 89 -28.48 9.66 -10.33
CA GLU A 89 -28.44 11.09 -10.02
C GLU A 89 -29.77 11.82 -10.27
N THR A 90 -30.71 11.17 -10.96
CA THR A 90 -31.99 11.79 -11.38
C THR A 90 -33.18 11.39 -10.50
N ASP A 91 -33.00 10.50 -9.51
CA ASP A 91 -33.98 10.18 -8.45
C ASP A 91 -33.73 11.03 -7.19
#